data_AF-A0A6J4QTS3-F1
#
_entry.id   AF-A0A6J4QTS3-F1
#
_cell.length_a   1.000
_cell.length_b   1.000
_cell.length_c   1.000
_cell.angle_alpha   90.00
_cell.angle_beta   90.00
_cell.angle_gamma   90.00
#
_symmetry.space_group_name_H-M   'P 1'
#
loop_
_entity.id
_entity.type
_entity.pdbx_description
1 polymer ?
#
loop_
_entity_poly.entity_id
_entity_poly.type
_entity_poly.pdbx_seq_one_letter_code
_entity_poly.pdbx_strand_id
1 'polypeptide(L)'
;MSSGVTQKTILRRDRIILLSALALITALSWVYVASLASDMQSMEMATEIAMPQMQEAWGVTDFALTFVMWAVMMVAMMTPSAAPMILLFAGVNRRRREQQAPYVPTSVFLLGYLVVWAAFSVLATAAQWGLHAASLLSPMMVSTTPVLGGVLLLVAGIYQWTPLKHACLSKCRSPLGFVLNEWREGRWGAFLMGLKHGSYCTGCCWSLMALLFVAGVMNLLWVAAIAGFILLEKVAPAGQRMAQAAGVLMVAGGVVLLGLTLWVGTQSEMPSGTESEPGTESMPGMESEAERGPM
;
A
#
# COMPACT_ATOMS: atom_id res chain seq x y z
N MET A 1 44.40 11.94 22.56
CA MET A 1 43.00 12.28 22.94
C MET A 1 42.30 13.23 21.97
N SER A 2 42.99 14.19 21.32
CA SER A 2 42.38 15.16 20.38
C SER A 2 41.80 14.53 19.08
N SER A 3 42.44 13.49 18.55
CA SER A 3 42.00 12.77 17.35
C SER A 3 40.67 12.02 17.51
N GLY A 4 40.40 11.47 18.71
CA GLY A 4 39.16 10.72 18.98
C GLY A 4 37.92 11.60 19.12
N VAL A 5 38.06 12.83 19.61
CA VAL A 5 36.96 13.80 19.74
C VAL A 5 36.59 14.35 18.36
N THR A 6 37.58 14.68 17.53
CA THR A 6 37.38 15.18 16.17
C THR A 6 36.67 14.14 15.29
N GLN A 7 37.09 12.87 15.38
CA GLN A 7 36.45 11.78 14.65
C GLN A 7 34.98 11.62 15.06
N LYS A 8 34.67 11.52 16.37
CA LYS A 8 33.28 11.39 16.87
C LYS A 8 32.37 12.53 16.40
N THR A 9 32.86 13.77 16.35
CA THR A 9 32.07 14.93 15.89
C THR A 9 31.77 14.86 14.39
N ILE A 10 32.73 14.43 13.57
CA ILE A 10 32.53 14.20 12.13
C ILE A 10 31.55 13.03 11.90
N LEU A 11 31.68 11.93 12.67
CA LEU A 11 30.76 10.79 12.62
C LEU A 11 29.30 11.24 12.87
N ARG A 12 29.10 12.12 13.86
CA ARG A 12 27.79 12.64 14.25
C ARG A 12 27.24 13.61 13.20
N ARG A 13 28.07 14.49 12.62
CA ARG A 13 27.66 15.47 11.60
C ARG A 13 27.17 14.80 10.33
N ASP A 14 27.91 13.82 9.79
CA ASP A 14 27.49 13.10 8.58
C ASP A 14 26.21 12.29 8.80
N ARG A 15 26.08 11.66 9.98
CA ARG A 15 24.86 10.94 10.35
C ARG A 15 23.66 11.90 10.40
N ILE A 16 23.84 13.10 10.94
CA ILE A 16 22.81 14.15 10.94
C ILE A 16 22.48 14.61 9.52
N ILE A 17 23.48 14.80 8.65
CA ILE A 17 23.27 15.19 7.25
C ILE A 17 22.48 14.11 6.50
N LEU A 18 22.84 12.83 6.65
CA LEU A 18 22.13 11.75 5.99
C LEU A 18 20.71 11.57 6.53
N LEU A 19 20.53 11.64 7.85
CA LEU A 19 19.21 11.56 8.46
C LEU A 19 18.32 12.75 8.08
N SER A 20 18.87 13.97 8.04
CA SER A 20 18.13 15.16 7.62
C SER A 20 17.77 15.10 6.13
N ALA A 21 18.67 14.64 5.26
CA ALA A 21 18.37 14.45 3.84
C ALA A 21 17.27 13.40 3.63
N LEU A 22 17.34 12.25 4.32
CA LEU A 22 16.30 11.22 4.27
C LEU A 22 14.96 11.73 4.81
N ALA A 23 14.99 12.45 5.94
CA ALA A 23 13.79 13.05 6.53
C ALA A 23 13.18 14.10 5.60
N LEU A 24 13.99 14.94 4.96
CA LEU A 24 13.53 15.94 4.00
C LEU A 24 12.89 15.30 2.78
N ILE A 25 13.54 14.31 2.15
CA ILE A 25 12.98 13.58 1.00
C ILE A 25 11.65 12.91 1.39
N THR A 26 11.61 12.29 2.57
CA THR A 26 10.40 11.64 3.09
C THR A 26 9.28 12.65 3.31
N ALA A 27 9.57 13.78 3.96
CA ALA A 27 8.59 14.82 4.25
C ALA A 27 8.07 15.46 2.97
N LEU A 28 8.95 15.81 2.02
CA LEU A 28 8.55 16.37 0.72
C LEU A 28 7.67 15.39 -0.06
N SER A 29 8.01 14.09 -0.05
CA SER A 29 7.21 13.06 -0.72
C SER A 29 5.83 12.91 -0.06
N TRP A 30 5.75 12.95 1.27
CA TRP A 30 4.48 12.93 2.00
C TRP A 30 3.62 14.16 1.74
N VAL A 31 4.23 15.35 1.71
CA VAL A 31 3.52 16.60 1.38
C VAL A 31 2.93 16.51 -0.03
N TYR A 32 3.69 16.00 -1.01
CA TYR A 32 3.20 15.81 -2.36
C TYR A 32 2.05 14.78 -2.44
N VAL A 33 2.17 13.64 -1.75
CA VAL A 33 1.09 12.64 -1.69
C VAL A 33 -0.15 13.22 -1.02
N ALA A 34 0.01 14.04 0.01
CA ALA A 34 -1.10 14.69 0.70
C ALA A 34 -1.79 15.75 -0.18
N SER A 35 -1.03 16.56 -0.94
CA SER A 35 -1.61 17.54 -1.87
C SER A 35 -2.34 16.85 -3.02
N LEU A 36 -1.78 15.76 -3.56
CA LEU A 36 -2.45 14.99 -4.61
C LEU A 36 -3.77 14.39 -4.11
N ALA A 37 -3.79 13.88 -2.88
CA ALA A 37 -5.00 13.34 -2.26
C ALA A 37 -6.08 14.41 -2.01
N SER A 38 -5.69 15.65 -1.63
CA SER A 38 -6.64 16.75 -1.42
C SER A 38 -7.20 17.30 -2.73
N ASP A 39 -6.36 17.45 -3.76
CA ASP A 39 -6.77 17.98 -5.05
C ASP A 39 -7.81 17.08 -5.72
N MET A 40 -7.58 15.76 -5.67
CA MET A 40 -8.52 14.77 -6.22
C MET A 40 -9.87 14.73 -5.46
N GLN A 41 -9.88 14.87 -4.14
CA GLN A 41 -11.14 14.96 -3.36
C GLN A 41 -11.95 16.22 -3.71
N SER A 42 -11.27 17.35 -3.95
CA SER A 42 -11.93 18.60 -4.35
C SER A 42 -12.55 18.53 -5.74
N MET A 43 -11.92 17.78 -6.66
CA MET A 43 -12.38 17.58 -8.03
C MET A 43 -13.58 16.61 -8.09
N GLU A 44 -13.62 15.59 -7.23
CA GLU A 44 -14.73 14.63 -7.14
C GLU A 44 -16.03 15.31 -6.68
N MET A 45 -15.97 16.16 -5.65
CA MET A 45 -17.14 16.92 -5.17
C MET A 45 -17.71 17.85 -6.26
N ALA A 46 -16.85 18.37 -7.15
CA ALA A 46 -17.27 19.18 -8.28
C ALA A 46 -17.83 18.35 -9.46
N THR A 47 -17.36 17.11 -9.63
CA THR A 47 -17.69 16.25 -10.78
C THR A 47 -18.94 15.39 -10.53
N GLU A 48 -19.20 14.94 -9.29
CA GLU A 48 -20.47 14.25 -8.92
C GLU A 48 -21.71 15.12 -9.20
N ILE A 49 -21.57 16.44 -9.17
CA ILE A 49 -22.67 17.39 -9.43
C ILE A 49 -22.91 17.57 -10.94
N ALA A 50 -21.95 17.22 -11.81
CA ALA A 50 -21.95 17.68 -13.19
C ALA A 50 -22.43 16.65 -14.24
N MET A 51 -22.00 15.38 -14.26
CA MET A 51 -22.40 14.42 -15.32
C MET A 51 -22.16 12.94 -14.94
N PRO A 52 -22.94 11.96 -15.49
CA PRO A 52 -22.64 10.55 -15.35
C PRO A 52 -21.39 10.18 -16.17
N GLN A 53 -20.55 9.36 -15.56
CA GLN A 53 -19.19 9.03 -15.97
C GLN A 53 -19.08 8.53 -17.42
N MET A 54 -18.41 9.29 -18.29
CA MET A 54 -17.75 8.71 -19.47
C MET A 54 -16.53 7.93 -18.98
N GLN A 55 -16.56 6.60 -19.12
CA GLN A 55 -15.38 5.76 -18.97
C GLN A 55 -14.43 6.04 -20.13
N GLU A 56 -13.63 7.10 -20.03
CA GLU A 56 -12.52 7.31 -20.95
C GLU A 56 -11.52 6.15 -20.80
N ALA A 57 -11.16 5.55 -21.93
CA ALA A 57 -10.14 4.52 -21.97
C ALA A 57 -8.80 5.14 -21.52
N TRP A 58 -8.14 4.53 -20.53
CA TRP A 58 -6.87 5.03 -19.99
C TRP A 58 -5.86 5.27 -21.12
N GLY A 59 -5.40 6.51 -21.23
CA GLY A 59 -4.31 6.90 -22.12
C GLY A 59 -2.94 6.66 -21.51
N VAL A 60 -1.90 6.89 -22.31
CA VAL A 60 -0.50 6.85 -21.86
C VAL A 60 -0.25 7.88 -20.74
N THR A 61 -0.95 9.01 -20.77
CA THR A 61 -0.87 10.07 -19.76
C THR A 61 -1.39 9.60 -18.41
N ASP A 62 -2.55 8.92 -18.36
CA ASP A 62 -3.12 8.40 -17.11
C ASP A 62 -2.22 7.36 -16.48
N PHE A 63 -1.64 6.48 -17.31
CA PHE A 63 -0.65 5.51 -16.87
C PHE A 63 0.59 6.20 -16.29
N ALA A 64 1.12 7.21 -16.96
CA ALA A 64 2.30 7.94 -16.51
C ALA A 64 2.06 8.69 -15.19
N LEU A 65 0.91 9.36 -15.05
CA LEU A 65 0.52 10.06 -13.82
C LEU A 65 0.34 9.08 -12.66
N THR A 66 -0.36 7.97 -12.90
CA THR A 66 -0.55 6.90 -11.91
C THR A 66 0.79 6.28 -11.50
N PHE A 67 1.69 6.04 -12.45
CA PHE A 67 3.05 5.59 -12.17
C PHE A 67 3.82 6.56 -11.29
N VAL A 68 3.79 7.86 -11.60
CA VAL A 68 4.47 8.89 -10.80
C VAL A 68 3.90 8.94 -9.39
N MET A 69 2.58 8.88 -9.24
CA MET A 69 1.93 8.79 -7.93
C MET A 69 2.44 7.59 -7.12
N TRP A 70 2.41 6.38 -7.70
CA TRP A 70 2.92 5.18 -7.04
C TRP A 70 4.41 5.28 -6.71
N ALA A 71 5.22 5.80 -7.62
CA ALA A 71 6.66 5.97 -7.41
C ALA A 71 6.95 6.91 -6.25
N VAL A 72 6.29 8.08 -6.19
CA VAL A 72 6.48 9.04 -5.09
C VAL A 72 5.98 8.48 -3.76
N MET A 73 4.86 7.76 -3.76
CA MET A 73 4.36 7.09 -2.56
C MET A 73 5.33 6.02 -2.05
N MET A 74 5.90 5.20 -2.95
CA MET A 74 6.91 4.20 -2.57
C MET A 74 8.16 4.87 -2.00
N VAL A 75 8.61 5.99 -2.58
CA VAL A 75 9.70 6.78 -2.01
C VAL A 75 9.35 7.26 -0.60
N ALA A 76 8.15 7.80 -0.40
CA ALA A 76 7.69 8.34 0.89
C ALA A 76 7.67 7.27 2.00
N MET A 77 7.20 6.07 1.70
CA MET A 77 7.03 5.03 2.70
C MET A 77 8.30 4.19 2.90
N MET A 78 9.02 3.88 1.83
CA MET A 78 10.03 2.81 1.84
C MET A 78 11.43 3.34 2.10
N THR A 79 11.75 4.55 1.64
CA THR A 79 13.06 5.20 1.89
C THR A 79 13.39 5.30 3.39
N PRO A 80 12.47 5.69 4.30
CA PRO A 80 12.70 5.65 5.75
C PRO A 80 13.11 4.27 6.26
N SER A 81 12.50 3.22 5.71
CA SER A 81 12.75 1.84 6.15
C SER A 81 14.16 1.34 5.79
N ALA A 82 14.79 1.92 4.78
CA ALA A 82 16.17 1.62 4.37
C ALA A 82 17.22 2.43 5.14
N ALA A 83 16.82 3.40 5.99
CA ALA A 83 17.73 4.30 6.69
C ALA A 83 18.84 3.57 7.49
N PRO A 84 18.57 2.50 8.26
CA PRO A 84 19.63 1.78 8.99
C PRO A 84 20.71 1.21 8.06
N MET A 85 20.31 0.70 6.90
CA MET A 85 21.20 0.14 5.90
C MET A 85 22.00 1.22 5.16
N ILE A 86 21.34 2.32 4.78
CA ILE A 86 21.97 3.48 4.12
C ILE A 86 23.05 4.10 5.01
N LEU A 87 22.75 4.28 6.31
CA LEU A 87 23.71 4.80 7.29
C LEU A 87 24.90 3.88 7.49
N LEU A 88 24.68 2.57 7.53
CA LEU A 88 25.75 1.59 7.66
C LEU A 88 26.66 1.61 6.42
N PHE A 89 26.08 1.57 5.21
CA PHE A 89 26.82 1.63 3.96
C PHE A 89 27.67 2.92 3.88
N ALA A 90 27.07 4.07 4.21
CA ALA A 90 27.79 5.33 4.28
C ALA A 90 28.93 5.33 5.32
N GLY A 91 28.70 4.70 6.48
CA GLY A 91 29.71 4.55 7.52
C GLY A 91 30.92 3.72 7.08
N VAL A 92 30.70 2.62 6.36
CA VAL A 92 31.78 1.80 5.79
C VAL A 92 32.54 2.55 4.70
N ASN A 93 31.84 3.20 3.76
CA ASN A 93 32.49 3.98 2.71
C ASN A 93 33.29 5.16 3.25
N ARG A 94 32.86 5.79 4.34
CA ARG A 94 33.68 6.82 4.99
C ARG A 94 34.96 6.26 5.59
N ARG A 95 34.90 5.13 6.32
CA ARG A 95 36.12 4.50 6.85
C ARG A 95 37.10 4.15 5.73
N ARG A 96 36.60 3.68 4.59
CA ARG A 96 37.40 3.44 3.39
C ARG A 96 38.02 4.73 2.85
N ARG A 97 37.27 5.83 2.77
CA ARG A 97 37.79 7.16 2.38
C ARG A 97 38.88 7.66 3.33
N GLU A 98 38.71 7.49 4.64
CA GLU A 98 39.72 7.83 5.65
C GLU A 98 41.01 7.01 5.45
N GLN A 99 40.88 5.77 5.00
CA GLN A 99 41.99 4.85 4.69
C GLN A 99 42.54 5.00 3.26
N GLN A 100 42.17 6.07 2.53
CA GLN A 100 42.55 6.29 1.12
C GLN A 100 42.18 5.13 0.17
N ALA A 101 41.23 4.27 0.57
CA ALA A 101 40.71 3.21 -0.27
C ALA A 101 39.63 3.74 -1.22
N PRO A 102 39.38 3.08 -2.37
CA PRO A 102 38.29 3.43 -3.27
C PRO A 102 36.94 3.50 -2.52
N TYR A 103 36.22 4.59 -2.70
CA TYR A 103 34.90 4.82 -2.09
C TYR A 103 33.86 5.20 -3.15
N VAL A 104 32.59 4.94 -2.83
CA VAL A 104 31.46 5.18 -3.74
C VAL A 104 30.44 6.09 -3.04
N PRO A 105 29.82 7.06 -3.73
CA PRO A 105 28.76 7.85 -3.12
C PRO A 105 27.55 6.98 -2.74
N THR A 106 27.01 7.22 -1.55
CA THR A 106 25.83 6.51 -1.01
C THR A 106 24.60 6.61 -1.92
N SER A 107 24.51 7.67 -2.74
CA SER A 107 23.45 7.86 -3.72
C SER A 107 23.38 6.73 -4.75
N VAL A 108 24.49 6.06 -5.07
CA VAL A 108 24.50 4.94 -6.04
C VAL A 108 23.82 3.70 -5.46
N PHE A 109 24.00 3.44 -4.16
CA PHE A 109 23.25 2.41 -3.44
C PHE A 109 21.76 2.75 -3.40
N LEU A 110 21.43 4.00 -3.04
CA LEU A 110 20.04 4.47 -3.00
C LEU A 110 19.37 4.39 -4.37
N LEU A 111 20.08 4.70 -5.46
CA LEU A 111 19.57 4.58 -6.82
C LEU A 111 19.17 3.14 -7.14
N GLY A 112 20.02 2.15 -6.81
CA GLY A 112 19.68 0.74 -6.98
C GLY A 112 18.44 0.34 -6.18
N TYR A 113 18.30 0.82 -4.96
CA TYR A 113 17.11 0.60 -4.15
C TYR A 113 15.84 1.20 -4.78
N LEU A 114 15.93 2.43 -5.29
CA LEU A 114 14.80 3.13 -5.92
C LEU A 114 14.40 2.51 -7.26
N VAL A 115 15.33 1.91 -8.01
CA VAL A 115 15.01 1.19 -9.26
C VAL A 115 14.06 0.01 -8.99
N VAL A 116 14.25 -0.73 -7.89
CA VAL A 116 13.33 -1.82 -7.51
C VAL A 116 11.94 -1.28 -7.18
N TRP A 117 11.85 -0.15 -6.48
CA TRP A 117 10.57 0.47 -6.16
C TRP A 117 9.89 1.10 -7.37
N ALA A 118 10.65 1.64 -8.32
CA ALA A 118 10.13 2.08 -9.60
C ALA A 118 9.53 0.89 -10.37
N ALA A 119 10.22 -0.25 -10.42
CA ALA A 119 9.68 -1.48 -11.02
C ALA A 119 8.41 -1.96 -10.31
N PHE A 120 8.38 -1.94 -8.97
CA PHE A 120 7.16 -2.22 -8.21
C PHE A 120 6.03 -1.25 -8.56
N SER A 121 6.32 0.03 -8.73
CA SER A 121 5.33 1.06 -9.06
C SER A 121 4.72 0.85 -10.46
N VAL A 122 5.50 0.36 -11.42
CA VAL A 122 4.98 -0.07 -12.73
C VAL A 122 3.99 -1.23 -12.56
N LEU A 123 4.35 -2.24 -11.76
CA LEU A 123 3.45 -3.38 -11.49
C LEU A 123 2.17 -2.94 -10.78
N ALA A 124 2.28 -2.04 -9.79
CA ALA A 124 1.13 -1.50 -9.08
C ALA A 124 0.22 -0.68 -10.00
N THR A 125 0.80 0.11 -10.91
CA THR A 125 0.05 0.88 -11.92
C THR A 125 -0.66 -0.05 -12.90
N ALA A 126 0.01 -1.10 -13.38
CA ALA A 126 -0.60 -2.08 -14.27
C ALA A 126 -1.71 -2.88 -13.56
N ALA A 127 -1.52 -3.24 -12.28
CA ALA A 127 -2.54 -3.90 -11.47
C ALA A 127 -3.75 -2.98 -11.25
N GLN A 128 -3.52 -1.69 -10.95
CA GLN A 128 -4.57 -0.70 -10.81
C GLN A 128 -5.36 -0.53 -12.10
N TRP A 129 -4.67 -0.43 -13.25
CA TRP A 129 -5.30 -0.36 -14.56
C TRP A 129 -6.18 -1.58 -14.83
N GLY A 130 -5.66 -2.79 -14.60
CA GLY A 130 -6.42 -4.03 -14.81
C GLY A 130 -7.64 -4.15 -13.91
N LEU A 131 -7.53 -3.73 -12.64
CA LEU A 131 -8.64 -3.72 -11.70
C LEU A 131 -9.70 -2.66 -12.04
N HIS A 132 -9.30 -1.48 -12.54
CA HIS A 132 -10.22 -0.47 -13.07
C HIS A 132 -10.96 -0.98 -14.31
N ALA A 133 -10.25 -1.60 -15.25
CA ALA A 133 -10.84 -2.19 -16.45
C ALA A 133 -11.86 -3.29 -16.12
N ALA A 134 -11.65 -4.02 -15.02
CA ALA A 134 -12.57 -5.04 -14.54
C ALA A 134 -13.73 -4.49 -13.69
N SER A 135 -13.85 -3.16 -13.49
CA SER A 135 -14.82 -2.50 -12.59
C SER A 135 -14.73 -2.91 -11.11
N LEU A 136 -13.58 -3.49 -10.70
CA LEU A 136 -13.31 -3.93 -9.33
C LEU A 136 -12.75 -2.80 -8.43
N LEU A 137 -12.42 -1.64 -9.00
CA LEU A 137 -11.99 -0.44 -8.30
C LEU A 137 -12.93 0.73 -8.59
N SER A 138 -13.26 1.49 -7.55
CA SER A 138 -14.03 2.73 -7.66
C SER A 138 -13.14 3.83 -8.25
N PRO A 139 -13.72 4.96 -8.69
CA PRO A 139 -12.95 6.15 -9.08
C PRO A 139 -11.96 6.62 -7.99
N MET A 140 -12.27 6.36 -6.71
CA MET A 140 -11.40 6.61 -5.56
C MET A 140 -10.31 5.54 -5.32
N MET A 141 -10.10 4.60 -6.26
CA MET A 141 -9.17 3.47 -6.13
C MET A 141 -9.45 2.59 -4.90
N VAL A 142 -10.70 2.50 -4.47
CA VAL A 142 -11.15 1.60 -3.39
C VAL A 142 -11.76 0.35 -4.02
N SER A 143 -11.52 -0.84 -3.45
CA SER A 143 -12.17 -2.06 -3.93
C SER A 143 -13.68 -1.93 -3.88
N THR A 144 -14.36 -2.06 -5.03
CA THR A 144 -15.83 -1.99 -5.13
C THR A 144 -16.51 -3.23 -4.57
N THR A 145 -15.77 -4.35 -4.48
CA THR A 145 -16.28 -5.63 -4.00
C THR A 145 -15.66 -6.00 -2.65
N PRO A 146 -16.48 -6.27 -1.62
CA PRO A 146 -16.02 -6.84 -0.35
C PRO A 146 -15.22 -8.14 -0.53
N VAL A 147 -15.51 -8.89 -1.60
CA VAL A 147 -14.80 -10.11 -1.98
C VAL A 147 -13.32 -9.83 -2.30
N LEU A 148 -13.01 -8.84 -3.13
CA LEU A 148 -11.63 -8.48 -3.44
C LEU A 148 -10.86 -8.08 -2.18
N GLY A 149 -11.48 -7.24 -1.33
CA GLY A 149 -10.90 -6.84 -0.04
C GLY A 149 -10.61 -8.03 0.86
N GLY A 150 -11.54 -8.99 0.95
CA GLY A 150 -11.40 -10.20 1.76
C GLY A 150 -10.29 -11.11 1.27
N VAL A 151 -10.20 -11.31 -0.05
CA VAL A 151 -9.13 -12.11 -0.68
C VAL A 151 -7.76 -11.45 -0.47
N LEU A 152 -7.64 -10.13 -0.66
CA LEU A 152 -6.39 -9.41 -0.43
C LEU A 152 -5.94 -9.50 1.03
N LEU A 153 -6.87 -9.40 1.99
CA LEU A 153 -6.60 -9.59 3.42
C LEU A 153 -6.12 -11.01 3.73
N LEU A 154 -6.78 -12.04 3.16
CA LEU A 154 -6.34 -13.43 3.31
C LEU A 154 -4.94 -13.65 2.75
N VAL A 155 -4.67 -13.19 1.53
CA VAL A 155 -3.36 -13.34 0.88
C VAL A 155 -2.28 -12.62 1.71
N ALA A 156 -2.53 -11.38 2.13
CA ALA A 156 -1.60 -10.63 2.95
C ALA A 156 -1.34 -11.32 4.30
N GLY A 157 -2.40 -11.81 4.95
CA GLY A 157 -2.33 -12.51 6.23
C GLY A 157 -1.60 -13.85 6.14
N ILE A 158 -1.88 -14.66 5.12
CA ILE A 158 -1.15 -15.93 4.90
C ILE A 158 0.32 -15.65 4.59
N TYR A 159 0.60 -14.62 3.77
CA TYR A 159 1.96 -14.25 3.43
C TYR A 159 2.81 -13.91 4.66
N GLN A 160 2.19 -13.37 5.72
CA GLN A 160 2.86 -13.02 6.98
C GLN A 160 3.57 -14.21 7.64
N TRP A 161 3.07 -15.44 7.46
CA TRP A 161 3.65 -16.67 8.02
C TRP A 161 4.59 -17.41 7.06
N THR A 162 4.77 -16.90 5.84
CA THR A 162 5.56 -17.64 4.85
C THR A 162 7.05 -17.65 5.19
N PRO A 163 7.75 -18.77 4.92
CA PRO A 163 9.20 -18.82 5.07
C PRO A 163 9.91 -17.79 4.17
N LEU A 164 9.31 -17.47 3.02
CA LEU A 164 9.80 -16.44 2.10
C LEU A 164 9.82 -15.05 2.77
N LYS A 165 8.70 -14.63 3.38
CA LYS A 165 8.67 -13.36 4.12
C LYS A 165 9.72 -13.36 5.23
N HIS A 166 9.81 -14.44 6.01
CA HIS A 166 10.77 -14.54 7.10
C HIS A 166 12.23 -14.43 6.62
N ALA A 167 12.57 -15.11 5.52
CA ALA A 167 13.89 -15.02 4.90
C ALA A 167 14.20 -13.58 4.44
N CYS A 168 13.28 -12.93 3.70
CA CYS A 168 13.46 -11.55 3.25
C CYS A 168 13.59 -10.57 4.42
N LEU A 169 12.70 -10.66 5.41
CA LEU A 169 12.69 -9.77 6.58
C LEU A 169 13.97 -9.92 7.40
N SER A 170 14.50 -11.14 7.57
CA SER A 170 15.76 -11.37 8.28
C SER A 170 16.94 -10.62 7.64
N LYS A 171 16.99 -10.57 6.30
CA LYS A 171 18.00 -9.83 5.55
C LYS A 171 17.80 -8.33 5.61
N CYS A 172 16.56 -7.85 5.60
CA CYS A 172 16.26 -6.42 5.78
C CYS A 172 16.65 -5.91 7.18
N ARG A 173 16.51 -6.75 8.21
CA ARG A 173 16.78 -6.41 9.62
C ARG A 173 18.23 -6.56 10.03
N SER A 174 19.06 -7.21 9.22
CA SER A 174 20.48 -7.43 9.49
C SER A 174 21.38 -6.64 8.54
N PRO A 175 21.43 -5.29 8.66
CA PRO A 175 22.23 -4.46 7.77
C PRO A 175 23.73 -4.82 7.88
N LEU A 176 24.22 -5.12 9.08
CA LEU A 176 25.61 -5.52 9.30
C LEU A 176 25.93 -6.88 8.65
N GLY A 177 25.06 -7.87 8.82
CA GLY A 177 25.23 -9.16 8.17
C GLY A 177 25.17 -9.06 6.64
N PHE A 178 24.32 -8.18 6.09
CA PHE A 178 24.29 -7.91 4.66
C PHE A 178 25.60 -7.30 4.18
N VAL A 179 26.05 -6.21 4.80
CA VAL A 179 27.28 -5.51 4.40
C VAL A 179 28.50 -6.41 4.49
N LEU A 180 28.63 -7.24 5.54
CA LEU A 180 29.80 -8.10 5.72
C LEU A 180 29.87 -9.25 4.72
N ASN A 181 28.72 -9.84 4.36
CA ASN A 181 28.69 -11.02 3.48
C ASN A 181 28.53 -10.67 2.00
N GLU A 182 27.97 -9.50 1.69
CA GLU A 182 27.54 -9.15 0.32
C GLU A 182 28.25 -7.89 -0.21
N TRP A 183 29.33 -7.45 0.47
CA TRP A 183 30.07 -6.27 0.05
C TRP A 183 30.56 -6.40 -1.40
N ARG A 184 30.21 -5.43 -2.23
CA ARG A 184 30.73 -5.31 -3.59
C ARG A 184 31.36 -3.95 -3.80
N GLU A 185 32.60 -3.95 -4.27
CA GLU A 185 33.35 -2.73 -4.54
C GLU A 185 32.94 -2.05 -5.85
N GLY A 186 33.26 -0.77 -5.96
CA GLY A 186 32.97 0.04 -7.14
C GLY A 186 31.50 0.48 -7.26
N ARG A 187 31.26 1.39 -8.22
CA ARG A 187 29.93 1.98 -8.47
C ARG A 187 28.89 0.90 -8.80
N TRP A 188 29.28 -0.06 -9.64
CA TRP A 188 28.42 -1.18 -10.02
C TRP A 188 28.10 -2.10 -8.84
N GLY A 189 29.09 -2.38 -7.99
CA GLY A 189 28.89 -3.16 -6.77
C GLY A 189 27.89 -2.50 -5.80
N ALA A 190 28.05 -1.19 -5.57
CA ALA A 190 27.12 -0.41 -4.74
C ALA A 190 25.70 -0.40 -5.30
N PHE A 191 25.55 -0.22 -6.62
CA PHE A 191 24.26 -0.26 -7.29
C PHE A 191 23.58 -1.62 -7.14
N LEU A 192 24.31 -2.72 -7.37
CA LEU A 192 23.79 -4.07 -7.22
C LEU A 192 23.44 -4.42 -5.77
N MET A 193 24.20 -3.91 -4.81
CA MET A 193 23.83 -4.01 -3.39
C MET A 193 22.52 -3.28 -3.10
N GLY A 194 22.31 -2.10 -3.71
CA GLY A 194 21.04 -1.37 -3.67
C GLY A 194 19.87 -2.18 -4.22
N LEU A 195 20.04 -2.76 -5.42
CA LEU A 195 19.05 -3.65 -6.05
C LEU A 195 18.71 -4.85 -5.16
N LYS A 196 19.73 -5.53 -4.62
CA LYS A 196 19.55 -6.71 -3.78
C LYS A 196 18.85 -6.38 -2.45
N HIS A 197 19.18 -5.23 -1.84
CA HIS A 197 18.48 -4.78 -0.65
C HIS A 197 17.04 -4.36 -0.97
N GLY A 198 16.81 -3.70 -2.11
CA GLY A 198 15.48 -3.36 -2.62
C GLY A 198 14.61 -4.59 -2.86
N SER A 199 15.17 -5.67 -3.42
CA SER A 199 14.42 -6.91 -3.66
C SER A 199 14.04 -7.62 -2.37
N TYR A 200 14.92 -7.64 -1.35
CA TYR A 200 14.56 -8.14 -0.02
C TYR A 200 13.48 -7.28 0.64
N CYS A 201 13.58 -5.95 0.53
CA CYS A 201 12.58 -5.03 1.04
C CYS A 201 11.22 -5.28 0.38
N THR A 202 11.19 -5.39 -0.94
CA THR A 202 9.96 -5.68 -1.68
C THR A 202 9.40 -7.05 -1.28
N GLY A 203 10.25 -8.08 -1.26
CA GLY A 203 9.86 -9.43 -0.85
C GLY A 203 9.28 -9.51 0.56
N CYS A 204 9.71 -8.69 1.52
CA CYS A 204 9.15 -8.74 2.87
C CYS A 204 7.80 -8.01 3.03
N CYS A 205 7.48 -7.02 2.18
CA CYS A 205 6.31 -6.17 2.38
C CYS A 205 5.36 -6.01 1.19
N TRP A 206 5.62 -6.64 0.03
CA TRP A 206 4.76 -6.51 -1.16
C TRP A 206 3.29 -6.86 -0.87
N SER A 207 3.04 -7.89 -0.05
CA SER A 207 1.68 -8.30 0.30
C SER A 207 0.94 -7.26 1.15
N LEU A 208 1.68 -6.54 2.01
CA LEU A 208 1.14 -5.41 2.77
C LEU A 208 0.89 -4.20 1.87
N MET A 209 1.74 -4.01 0.85
CA MET A 209 1.51 -2.98 -0.17
C MET A 209 0.25 -3.28 -0.99
N ALA A 210 -0.07 -4.56 -1.24
CA ALA A 210 -1.32 -4.94 -1.90
C ALA A 210 -2.57 -4.54 -1.09
N LEU A 211 -2.46 -4.38 0.24
CA LEU A 211 -3.57 -3.88 1.06
C LEU A 211 -3.91 -2.40 0.82
N LEU A 212 -3.07 -1.66 0.09
CA LEU A 212 -3.40 -0.30 -0.35
C LEU A 212 -4.58 -0.29 -1.33
N PHE A 213 -4.81 -1.38 -2.07
CA PHE A 213 -5.98 -1.54 -2.94
C PHE A 213 -7.29 -1.80 -2.17
N VAL A 214 -7.23 -2.14 -0.87
CA VAL A 214 -8.42 -2.43 -0.05
C VAL A 214 -9.09 -1.14 0.41
N ALA A 215 -8.36 -0.26 1.10
CA ALA A 215 -8.91 1.00 1.62
C ALA A 215 -8.64 2.21 0.72
N GLY A 216 -7.93 2.00 -0.40
CA GLY A 216 -7.57 3.02 -1.37
C GLY A 216 -6.28 3.77 -1.04
N VAL A 217 -5.58 4.14 -2.10
CA VAL A 217 -4.31 4.91 -2.05
C VAL A 217 -4.55 6.33 -1.51
N MET A 218 -5.78 6.82 -1.62
CA MET A 218 -6.18 8.15 -1.15
C MET A 218 -6.42 8.24 0.36
N ASN A 219 -6.55 7.09 1.06
CA ASN A 219 -6.67 7.07 2.50
C ASN A 219 -5.29 7.22 3.15
N LEU A 220 -4.85 8.46 3.33
CA LEU A 220 -3.55 8.80 3.92
C LEU A 220 -3.32 8.14 5.30
N LEU A 221 -4.38 7.96 6.10
CA LEU A 221 -4.28 7.28 7.39
C LEU A 221 -3.95 5.80 7.21
N TRP A 222 -4.57 5.14 6.23
CA TRP A 222 -4.29 3.75 5.88
C TRP A 222 -2.88 3.56 5.33
N VAL A 223 -2.47 4.44 4.41
CA VAL A 223 -1.10 4.48 3.89
C VAL A 223 -0.11 4.65 5.05
N ALA A 224 -0.33 5.62 5.94
CA ALA A 224 0.53 5.88 7.08
C ALA A 224 0.58 4.68 8.04
N ALA A 225 -0.55 4.04 8.31
CA ALA A 225 -0.63 2.85 9.16
C ALA A 225 0.20 1.69 8.57
N ILE A 226 0.06 1.41 7.27
CA ILE A 226 0.85 0.37 6.60
C ILE A 226 2.34 0.72 6.59
N ALA A 227 2.70 1.97 6.28
CA ALA A 227 4.09 2.44 6.28
C ALA A 227 4.72 2.28 7.68
N GLY A 228 4.01 2.74 8.71
CA GLY A 228 4.41 2.65 10.10
C GLY A 228 4.57 1.19 10.55
N PHE A 229 3.62 0.33 10.17
CA PHE A 229 3.69 -1.10 10.47
C PHE A 229 4.90 -1.78 9.80
N ILE A 230 5.16 -1.51 8.52
CA ILE A 230 6.34 -2.04 7.80
C ILE A 230 7.65 -1.55 8.42
N LEU A 231 7.72 -0.26 8.77
CA LEU A 231 8.87 0.29 9.45
C LEU A 231 9.08 -0.40 10.80
N LEU A 232 7.99 -0.63 11.55
CA LEU A 232 8.02 -1.29 12.85
C LEU A 232 8.44 -2.75 12.73
N GLU A 233 7.97 -3.50 11.73
CA GLU A 233 8.45 -4.86 11.44
C GLU A 233 9.97 -4.91 11.18
N LYS A 234 10.50 -3.88 10.49
CA LYS A 234 11.92 -3.78 10.13
C LYS A 234 12.82 -3.28 11.28
N VAL A 235 12.29 -2.49 12.21
CA VAL A 235 13.09 -1.84 13.26
C VAL A 235 12.91 -2.52 14.63
N ALA A 236 11.71 -2.97 14.98
CA ALA A 236 11.42 -3.50 16.31
C ALA A 236 12.12 -4.85 16.53
N PRO A 237 12.67 -5.12 17.72
CA PRO A 237 13.32 -6.40 18.04
C PRO A 237 12.36 -7.60 17.88
N ALA A 238 11.08 -7.42 18.20
CA ALA A 238 10.04 -8.44 18.07
C ALA A 238 9.28 -8.44 16.73
N GLY A 239 9.83 -7.81 15.67
CA GLY A 239 9.12 -7.62 14.39
C GLY A 239 8.54 -8.89 13.76
N GLN A 240 9.17 -10.06 13.96
CA GLN A 240 8.60 -11.34 13.48
C GLN A 240 7.33 -11.75 14.21
N ARG A 241 7.26 -11.57 15.54
CA ARG A 241 6.02 -11.89 16.29
C ARG A 241 4.90 -10.93 15.92
N MET A 242 5.25 -9.66 15.67
CA MET A 242 4.30 -8.64 15.22
C MET A 242 3.74 -8.97 13.84
N ALA A 243 4.59 -9.38 12.91
CA ALA A 243 4.21 -9.89 11.59
C ALA A 243 3.21 -11.06 11.71
N GLN A 244 3.52 -12.05 12.57
CA GLN A 244 2.65 -13.20 12.81
C GLN A 244 1.29 -12.81 13.42
N ALA A 245 1.27 -11.92 14.42
CA ALA A 245 0.05 -11.44 15.04
C ALA A 245 -0.81 -10.63 14.05
N ALA A 246 -0.20 -9.76 13.25
CA ALA A 246 -0.89 -9.05 12.18
C ALA A 246 -1.43 -10.00 11.12
N GLY A 247 -0.72 -11.09 10.81
CA GLY A 247 -1.20 -12.17 9.96
C GLY A 247 -2.52 -12.76 10.46
N VAL A 248 -2.63 -13.04 11.77
CA VAL A 248 -3.87 -13.57 12.37
C VAL A 248 -5.01 -12.58 12.18
N LEU A 249 -4.77 -11.31 12.48
CA LEU A 249 -5.77 -10.25 12.36
C LEU A 249 -6.24 -10.08 10.91
N MET A 250 -5.32 -10.10 9.95
CA MET A 250 -5.64 -9.98 8.52
C MET A 250 -6.43 -11.19 8.03
N VAL A 251 -6.06 -12.42 8.42
CA VAL A 251 -6.83 -13.61 8.04
C VAL A 251 -8.21 -13.60 8.68
N ALA A 252 -8.32 -13.30 9.97
CA ALA A 252 -9.61 -13.20 10.65
C ALA A 252 -10.50 -12.14 9.99
N GLY A 253 -9.95 -10.97 9.69
CA GLY A 253 -10.67 -9.91 8.97
C GLY A 253 -11.12 -10.35 7.58
N GLY A 254 -10.27 -11.04 6.82
CA GLY A 254 -10.61 -11.58 5.51
C GLY A 254 -11.73 -12.63 5.55
N VAL A 255 -11.67 -13.57 6.50
CA VAL A 255 -12.71 -14.59 6.71
C VAL A 255 -14.04 -13.94 7.11
N VAL A 256 -14.02 -12.99 8.05
CA VAL A 256 -15.23 -12.28 8.49
C VAL A 256 -15.85 -11.50 7.32
N LEU A 257 -15.04 -10.77 6.56
CA LEU A 257 -15.53 -9.99 5.42
C LEU A 257 -16.17 -10.88 4.36
N LEU A 258 -15.54 -12.00 4.00
CA LEU A 258 -16.11 -12.96 3.06
C LEU A 258 -17.36 -13.65 3.60
N GLY A 259 -17.35 -14.04 4.88
CA GLY A 259 -18.50 -14.66 5.54
C GLY A 259 -19.72 -13.74 5.58
N LEU A 260 -19.52 -12.46 5.91
CA LEU A 260 -20.57 -11.44 5.87
C LEU A 260 -21.10 -11.25 4.45
N THR A 261 -20.22 -11.26 3.44
CA THR A 261 -20.64 -11.10 2.03
C THR A 261 -21.52 -12.27 1.58
N LEU A 262 -21.14 -13.50 1.94
CA LEU A 262 -21.93 -14.70 1.65
C LEU A 262 -23.27 -14.68 2.39
N TRP A 263 -23.27 -14.27 3.67
CA TRP A 263 -24.48 -14.17 4.48
C TRP A 263 -25.48 -13.17 3.89
N VAL A 264 -25.02 -11.98 3.51
CA VAL A 264 -25.87 -10.95 2.87
C VAL A 264 -26.38 -11.44 1.52
N GLY A 265 -25.54 -12.11 0.72
CA GLY A 265 -25.95 -12.75 -0.53
C GLY A 265 -27.11 -13.73 -0.34
N THR A 266 -27.01 -14.62 0.65
CA THR A 266 -28.07 -15.60 0.94
C THR A 266 -29.40 -14.98 1.41
N GLN A 267 -29.37 -13.81 2.07
CA GLN A 267 -30.61 -13.10 2.42
C GLN A 267 -31.31 -12.46 1.21
N SER A 268 -30.54 -12.03 0.22
CA SER A 268 -31.10 -11.41 -1.00
C SER A 268 -31.80 -12.40 -1.94
N GLU A 269 -31.53 -13.70 -1.80
CA GLU A 269 -32.13 -14.76 -2.60
C GLU A 269 -33.41 -15.35 -1.99
N MET A 270 -33.81 -14.96 -0.75
CA MET A 270 -35.12 -15.35 -0.23
C MET A 270 -36.20 -14.54 -0.95
N PRO A 271 -37.11 -15.19 -1.72
CA PRO A 271 -38.24 -14.50 -2.29
C PRO A 271 -39.05 -13.91 -1.15
N SER A 272 -39.47 -12.66 -1.27
CA SER A 272 -40.56 -12.10 -0.50
C SER A 272 -41.78 -13.00 -0.65
N GLY A 273 -41.93 -13.94 0.26
CA GLY A 273 -43.07 -14.84 0.32
C GLY A 273 -44.31 -14.04 0.64
N THR A 274 -45.10 -13.78 -0.41
CA THR A 274 -46.57 -13.69 -0.39
C THR A 274 -47.16 -12.96 0.82
N GLU A 275 -47.28 -11.63 0.74
CA GLU A 275 -48.45 -10.98 1.32
C GLU A 275 -49.67 -11.49 0.53
N SER A 276 -50.31 -12.52 1.07
CA SER A 276 -51.65 -12.92 0.69
C SER A 276 -52.60 -11.78 1.06
N GLU A 277 -52.97 -10.96 0.07
CA GLU A 277 -54.17 -10.14 0.15
C GLU A 277 -55.35 -11.04 0.55
N PRO A 278 -56.10 -10.74 1.63
CA PRO A 278 -57.34 -11.45 1.90
C PRO A 278 -58.34 -11.07 0.80
N GLY A 279 -58.69 -12.08 0.01
CA GLY A 279 -59.63 -11.96 -1.11
C GLY A 279 -60.93 -11.26 -0.71
N THR A 280 -61.26 -10.22 -1.46
CA THR A 280 -62.59 -9.62 -1.44
C THR A 280 -63.50 -10.55 -2.23
N GLU A 281 -64.25 -11.39 -1.51
CA GLU A 281 -65.30 -12.22 -2.08
C GLU A 281 -66.31 -11.34 -2.83
N SER A 282 -66.47 -11.65 -4.12
CA SER A 282 -67.51 -11.17 -5.00
C SER A 282 -68.89 -11.61 -4.52
N MET A 283 -69.75 -10.66 -4.13
CA MET A 283 -71.20 -10.89 -4.04
C MET A 283 -71.81 -10.91 -5.45
N PRO A 284 -72.60 -11.93 -5.82
CA PRO A 284 -73.33 -11.93 -7.08
C PRO A 284 -74.57 -11.03 -6.96
N GLY A 285 -74.84 -10.27 -8.02
CA GLY A 285 -75.97 -9.36 -8.10
C GLY A 285 -77.33 -10.05 -8.08
N MET A 286 -78.32 -9.31 -7.60
CA MET A 286 -79.72 -9.52 -7.94
C MET A 286 -80.38 -8.15 -8.11
N GLU A 287 -80.69 -7.84 -9.36
CA GLU A 287 -81.54 -6.74 -9.79
C GLU A 287 -82.98 -6.94 -9.28
N SER A 288 -83.67 -5.85 -8.89
CA SER A 288 -85.11 -5.67 -9.10
C SER A 288 -85.48 -4.19 -8.92
N GLU A 289 -85.93 -3.62 -10.03
CA GLU A 289 -86.99 -2.60 -10.21
C GLU A 289 -86.98 -1.35 -9.30
N ALA A 290 -86.67 -0.15 -9.79
CA ALA A 290 -87.46 0.66 -10.73
C ALA A 290 -88.89 1.00 -10.23
N GLU A 291 -89.09 2.31 -9.98
CA GLU A 291 -90.34 3.07 -10.03
C GLU A 291 -91.39 2.96 -8.91
N ARG A 292 -91.43 3.99 -8.06
CA ARG A 292 -92.65 4.81 -7.82
C ARG A 292 -92.30 6.13 -7.12
N GLY A 293 -92.90 7.21 -7.63
CA GLY A 293 -92.51 8.61 -7.40
C GLY A 293 -93.09 9.26 -6.14
N PRO A 294 -92.96 10.60 -6.01
CA PRO A 294 -93.33 11.32 -4.81
C PRO A 294 -94.79 11.80 -4.86
N MET A 295 -95.54 11.56 -3.78
CA MET A 295 -96.58 12.46 -3.24
C MET A 295 -96.88 12.08 -1.79
#